data_AF-A0A5D3C1K2-F1
#
_entry.id   AF-A0A5D3C1K2-F1
#
_cell.length_a   1.000
_cell.length_b   1.000
_cell.length_c   1.000
_cell.angle_alpha   90.00
_cell.angle_beta   90.00
_cell.angle_gamma   90.00
#
_symmetry.space_group_name_H-M   'P 1'
#
loop_
_entity.id
_entity.type
_entity.pdbx_description
1 polymer ?
#
loop_
_entity_poly.entity_id
_entity_poly.type
_entity_poly.pdbx_seq_one_letter_code
_entity_poly.pdbx_strand_id
1 'polypeptide(L)'
;MASSSRLPKHNWTKEEEADLVECLVKLTNAGGWRSDDGTFRPGYLNQLARMMAFKISSSNVHASTIDSRIKLFKRMFHAIAEMRGPTCSGFGWNHEQKCIIERKKFSTIG
;
A
#
# COMPACT_ATOMS: atom_id res chain seq x y z
N MET A 1 32.97 -1.68 -13.12
CA MET A 1 31.67 -1.17 -12.66
C MET A 1 30.69 -2.33 -12.63
N ALA A 2 30.16 -2.67 -11.46
CA ALA A 2 29.23 -3.79 -11.33
C ALA A 2 27.91 -3.41 -12.01
N SER A 3 27.53 -4.18 -13.03
CA SER A 3 26.21 -4.11 -13.64
C SER A 3 25.16 -4.39 -12.56
N SER A 4 24.55 -3.35 -12.04
CA SER A 4 23.35 -3.46 -11.21
C SER A 4 22.28 -4.16 -12.05
N SER A 5 22.07 -5.44 -11.79
CA SER A 5 21.03 -6.24 -12.42
C SER A 5 19.70 -5.61 -12.03
N ARG A 6 19.17 -4.75 -12.91
CA ARG A 6 17.82 -4.23 -12.79
C ARG A 6 16.89 -5.42 -12.87
N LEU A 7 16.42 -5.88 -11.70
CA LEU A 7 15.35 -6.85 -11.58
C LEU A 7 14.23 -6.45 -12.55
N PRO A 8 13.64 -7.42 -13.28
CA PRO A 8 12.51 -7.13 -14.15
C PRO A 8 11.46 -6.35 -13.33
N LYS A 9 11.17 -5.13 -13.75
CA LYS A 9 10.13 -4.33 -13.11
C LYS A 9 8.80 -4.99 -13.45
N HIS A 10 8.25 -5.71 -12.48
CA HIS A 10 6.87 -6.19 -12.57
C HIS A 10 5.95 -4.98 -12.76
N ASN A 11 5.20 -4.97 -13.85
CA ASN A 11 4.27 -3.90 -14.14
C ASN A 11 2.94 -4.20 -13.44
N TRP A 12 2.80 -3.70 -12.21
CA TRP A 12 1.61 -3.92 -11.38
C TRP A 12 0.36 -3.36 -12.05
N THR A 13 -0.63 -4.22 -12.30
CA THR A 13 -1.96 -3.78 -12.74
C THR A 13 -2.83 -3.41 -11.54
N LYS A 14 -3.92 -2.66 -11.78
CA LYS A 14 -4.83 -2.26 -10.69
C LYS A 14 -5.50 -3.47 -10.03
N GLU A 15 -5.72 -4.52 -10.80
CA GLU A 15 -6.29 -5.79 -10.36
C GLU A 15 -5.31 -6.51 -9.41
N GLU A 16 -4.03 -6.62 -9.79
CA GLU A 16 -3.00 -7.21 -8.94
C GLU A 16 -2.79 -6.41 -7.64
N GLU A 17 -2.90 -5.08 -7.71
CA GLU A 17 -2.86 -4.22 -6.54
C GLU A 17 -4.05 -4.45 -5.60
N ALA A 18 -5.25 -4.59 -6.16
CA ALA A 18 -6.45 -4.91 -5.39
C ALA A 18 -6.31 -6.28 -4.71
N ASP A 19 -5.82 -7.28 -5.44
CA ASP A 19 -5.53 -8.62 -4.89
C ASP A 19 -4.47 -8.56 -3.78
N LEU A 20 -3.43 -7.75 -3.94
CA LEU A 20 -2.41 -7.55 -2.91
C LEU A 20 -3.01 -6.96 -1.63
N VAL A 21 -3.84 -5.93 -1.75
CA VAL A 21 -4.52 -5.30 -0.62
C VAL A 21 -5.48 -6.30 0.04
N GLU A 22 -6.25 -7.05 -0.74
CA GLU A 22 -7.15 -8.07 -0.21
C GLU A 22 -6.37 -9.17 0.55
N CYS A 23 -5.25 -9.65 0.00
CA CYS A 23 -4.40 -10.63 0.67
C CYS A 23 -3.82 -10.08 1.97
N LEU A 24 -3.37 -8.83 2.01
CA LEU A 24 -2.88 -8.17 3.23
C LEU A 24 -3.96 -8.08 4.30
N VAL A 25 -5.19 -7.73 3.92
CA VAL A 25 -6.34 -7.67 4.84
C VAL A 25 -6.66 -9.07 5.37
N LYS A 26 -6.74 -10.08 4.50
CA LYS A 26 -6.98 -11.47 4.90
C LYS A 26 -5.89 -11.98 5.84
N LEU A 27 -4.62 -11.74 5.51
CA LEU A 27 -3.48 -12.15 6.33
C LEU A 27 -3.53 -11.50 7.73
N THR A 28 -3.93 -10.24 7.78
CA THR A 28 -4.10 -9.48 9.01
C THR A 28 -5.25 -10.01 9.87
N ASN A 29 -6.37 -10.37 9.22
CA ASN A 29 -7.59 -10.83 9.88
C ASN A 29 -7.54 -12.31 10.28
N ALA A 30 -6.71 -13.14 9.63
CA ALA A 30 -6.56 -14.56 9.94
C ALA A 30 -6.01 -14.81 11.36
N GLY A 31 -5.49 -13.78 12.03
CA GLY A 31 -4.78 -13.94 13.30
C GLY A 31 -3.42 -14.61 13.11
N GLY A 32 -2.55 -14.50 14.11
CA GLY A 32 -1.27 -15.21 14.11
C GLY A 32 -0.16 -14.63 13.23
N TRP A 33 -0.43 -13.71 12.31
CA TRP A 33 0.60 -13.00 11.53
C TRP A 33 0.99 -11.65 12.11
N ARG A 34 0.22 -11.16 13.08
CA ARG A 34 0.58 -9.99 13.87
C ARG A 34 1.38 -10.41 15.10
N SER A 35 2.42 -9.64 15.37
CA SER A 35 3.16 -9.64 16.62
C SER A 35 2.46 -8.72 17.63
N ASP A 36 2.79 -8.86 18.91
CA ASP A 36 2.17 -8.08 20.00
C ASP A 36 2.54 -6.59 19.92
N ASP A 37 3.64 -6.25 19.24
CA ASP A 37 4.08 -4.89 18.94
C ASP A 37 3.33 -4.25 17.75
N GLY A 38 2.34 -4.95 17.20
CA GLY A 38 1.56 -4.50 16.04
C GLY A 38 2.27 -4.67 14.70
N THR A 39 3.48 -5.24 14.67
CA THR A 39 4.21 -5.53 13.43
C THR A 39 3.84 -6.89 12.85
N PHE A 40 4.28 -7.17 11.62
CA PHE A 40 4.11 -8.50 11.03
C PHE A 40 5.21 -9.44 11.53
N ARG A 41 4.84 -10.69 11.80
CA ARG A 41 5.79 -11.75 12.14
C ARG A 41 6.75 -12.04 10.97
N PRO A 42 7.98 -12.51 11.26
CA PRO A 42 8.90 -12.98 10.23
C PRO A 42 8.24 -14.03 9.32
N GLY A 43 8.49 -13.94 8.01
CA GLY A 43 7.91 -14.85 7.03
C GLY A 43 6.55 -14.44 6.45
N TYR A 44 5.93 -13.35 6.93
CA TYR A 44 4.66 -12.86 6.37
C TYR A 44 4.73 -12.60 4.86
N LEU A 45 5.87 -12.12 4.34
CA LEU A 45 6.09 -11.90 2.91
C LEU A 45 6.01 -13.20 2.10
N ASN A 46 6.52 -14.31 2.66
CA ASN A 46 6.46 -15.61 1.98
C ASN A 46 5.02 -16.14 1.95
N GLN A 47 4.27 -15.96 3.05
CA GLN A 47 2.87 -16.32 3.07
C GLN A 47 2.04 -15.46 2.11
N LEU A 48 2.32 -14.17 2.08
CA LEU A 48 1.67 -13.24 1.16
C LEU A 48 1.97 -13.57 -0.30
N ALA A 49 3.22 -13.91 -0.63
CA ALA A 49 3.59 -14.38 -1.96
C ALA A 49 2.83 -15.66 -2.35
N ARG A 50 2.63 -16.61 -1.44
CA ARG A 50 1.82 -17.81 -1.68
C ARG A 50 0.35 -17.48 -1.96
N MET A 51 -0.25 -16.58 -1.18
CA MET A 51 -1.63 -16.13 -1.39
C MET A 51 -1.79 -15.42 -2.73
N MET A 52 -0.82 -14.58 -3.10
CA MET A 52 -0.78 -13.88 -4.37
C MET A 52 -0.61 -14.83 -5.55
N ALA A 53 0.27 -15.83 -5.45
CA ALA A 53 0.45 -16.84 -6.48
C ALA A 53 -0.81 -17.68 -6.73
N PHE A 54 -1.62 -17.92 -5.69
CA PHE A 54 -2.90 -18.61 -5.83
C PHE A 54 -3.95 -17.75 -6.57
N LYS A 55 -4.01 -16.45 -6.27
CA LYS A 55 -4.96 -15.51 -6.91
C LYS A 55 -4.55 -15.15 -8.32
N ILE A 56 -3.27 -14.92 -8.55
CA ILE A 56 -2.73 -14.46 -9.82
C ILE A 56 -1.99 -15.63 -10.46
N SER A 57 -2.77 -16.54 -11.04
CA SER A 57 -2.30 -17.81 -11.61
C SER A 57 -1.29 -17.65 -12.77
N SER A 58 -1.00 -16.43 -13.21
CA SER A 58 -0.07 -16.12 -14.32
C SER A 58 1.07 -15.17 -13.94
N SER A 59 1.09 -14.59 -12.74
CA SER A 59 2.06 -13.54 -12.45
C SER A 59 3.34 -14.08 -11.81
N ASN A 60 4.48 -13.69 -12.38
CA ASN A 60 5.81 -13.96 -11.85
C ASN A 60 6.14 -13.02 -10.67
N VAL A 61 5.18 -12.83 -9.76
CA VAL A 61 5.27 -11.87 -8.66
C VAL A 61 6.14 -12.45 -7.55
N HIS A 62 7.40 -12.04 -7.54
CA HIS A 62 8.38 -12.44 -6.55
C HIS A 62 8.21 -11.67 -5.22
N ALA A 63 8.62 -12.28 -4.09
CA ALA A 63 8.49 -11.66 -2.76
C ALA A 63 9.18 -10.28 -2.65
N SER A 64 10.29 -10.08 -3.35
CA SER A 64 11.00 -8.80 -3.44
C SER A 64 10.19 -7.70 -4.12
N THR A 65 9.41 -8.07 -5.13
CA THR A 65 8.51 -7.16 -5.85
C THR A 65 7.32 -6.78 -4.99
N ILE A 66 6.76 -7.75 -4.24
CA ILE A 66 5.68 -7.52 -3.26
C ILE A 66 6.14 -6.56 -2.17
N ASP A 67 7.31 -6.81 -1.56
CA ASP A 67 7.85 -5.95 -0.49
C ASP A 67 8.05 -4.50 -0.96
N SER A 68 8.57 -4.32 -2.18
CA SER A 68 8.72 -3.00 -2.79
C SER A 68 7.37 -2.30 -2.98
N ARG A 69 6.32 -3.03 -3.40
CA ARG A 69 4.97 -2.45 -3.57
C ARG A 69 4.33 -2.10 -2.23
N ILE A 70 4.48 -2.94 -1.21
CA ILE A 70 4.01 -2.64 0.15
C ILE A 70 4.68 -1.39 0.70
N LYS A 71 6.01 -1.25 0.52
CA LYS A 71 6.75 -0.05 0.93
C LYS A 71 6.23 1.20 0.23
N LEU A 72 5.90 1.11 -1.05
CA LEU A 72 5.29 2.21 -1.79
C LEU A 72 3.92 2.59 -1.20
N PHE A 73 3.04 1.61 -0.96
CA PHE A 73 1.74 1.85 -0.35
C PHE A 73 1.84 2.50 1.03
N LYS A 74 2.77 2.03 1.88
CA LYS A 74 3.01 2.65 3.19
C LYS A 74 3.40 4.12 3.07
N ARG A 75 4.28 4.47 2.14
CA ARG A 75 4.68 5.87 1.89
C ARG A 75 3.52 6.72 1.39
N MET A 76 2.75 6.23 0.43
CA MET A 76 1.59 6.94 -0.11
C MET A 76 0.52 7.16 0.97
N PHE A 77 0.22 6.13 1.76
CA PHE A 77 -0.73 6.24 2.87
C PHE A 77 -0.25 7.21 3.95
N HIS A 78 1.05 7.19 4.28
CA HIS A 78 1.64 8.14 5.21
C HIS A 78 1.49 9.58 4.72
N ALA A 79 1.85 9.86 3.46
CA ALA A 79 1.69 11.19 2.87
C ALA A 79 0.23 11.65 2.87
N ILE A 80 -0.72 10.75 2.57
CA ILE A 80 -2.16 11.04 2.66
C ILE A 80 -2.58 11.34 4.10
N ALA A 81 -2.09 10.59 5.08
CA ALA A 81 -2.38 10.82 6.49
C ALA A 81 -1.82 12.17 6.98
N GLU A 82 -0.60 12.54 6.56
CA GLU A 82 0.01 13.85 6.83
C GLU A 82 -0.80 14.99 6.20
N MET A 83 -1.18 14.86 4.93
CA MET A 83 -2.03 15.85 4.24
C MET A 83 -3.38 16.03 4.94
N ARG A 84 -3.91 14.99 5.57
CA ARG A 84 -5.15 15.07 6.37
C ARG A 84 -4.92 15.56 7.80
N GLY A 85 -3.67 15.69 8.22
CA GLY A 85 -3.28 16.10 9.55
C GLY A 85 -3.50 17.60 9.81
N PRO A 86 -3.44 18.03 11.08
CA PRO A 86 -3.65 19.42 11.47
C PRO A 86 -2.62 20.38 10.85
N THR A 87 -1.44 19.89 10.49
CA THR A 87 -0.37 20.62 9.81
C THR A 87 -0.73 21.02 8.38
N CYS A 88 -1.63 20.28 7.72
CA CYS A 88 -2.06 20.49 6.35
C CYS A 88 -3.56 20.88 6.30
N SER A 89 -3.95 21.91 7.05
CA SER A 89 -5.35 22.38 7.22
C SER A 89 -6.10 22.77 5.93
N GLY A 90 -5.41 22.79 4.79
CA GLY A 90 -5.96 23.05 3.46
C GLY A 90 -6.41 21.80 2.69
N PHE A 91 -6.19 20.57 3.18
CA PHE A 91 -6.55 19.36 2.44
C PHE A 91 -7.60 18.51 3.17
N GLY A 92 -8.53 17.95 2.41
CA GLY A 92 -9.63 17.10 2.88
C GLY A 92 -9.80 15.86 2.01
N TRP A 93 -10.39 14.81 2.57
CA TRP A 93 -10.72 13.60 1.82
C TRP A 93 -12.08 13.77 1.14
N ASN A 94 -12.14 13.59 -0.18
CA ASN A 94 -13.37 13.50 -0.96
C ASN A 94 -13.84 12.03 -0.99
N HIS A 95 -14.98 11.75 -0.34
CA HIS A 95 -15.54 10.41 -0.26
C HIS A 95 -16.18 9.91 -1.57
N GLU A 96 -16.61 10.82 -2.45
CA GLU A 96 -17.23 10.50 -3.74
C GLU A 96 -16.16 10.14 -4.76
N GLN A 97 -15.19 11.03 -4.94
CA GLN A 97 -14.10 10.85 -5.92
C GLN A 97 -12.94 10.00 -5.38
N LYS A 98 -12.99 9.60 -4.10
CA LYS A 98 -11.96 8.81 -3.41
C LYS A 98 -10.55 9.44 -3.53
N CYS A 99 -10.45 10.76 -3.39
CA CYS A 99 -9.21 11.51 -3.57
C CYS A 99 -9.01 12.60 -2.50
N ILE A 100 -7.81 13.18 -2.45
CA ILE A 100 -7.53 14.37 -1.62
C ILE A 100 -7.88 15.62 -2.43
N ILE A 101 -8.68 16.50 -1.82
CA ILE A 101 -9.08 17.79 -2.39
C ILE A 101 -8.58 18.93 -1.51
N GLU A 102 -8.26 20.06 -2.12
CA GLU A 102 -7.97 21.29 -1.39
C GLU A 102 -9.28 21.92 -0.90
N ARG A 103 -9.39 22.15 0.41
CA ARG A 103 -10.44 22.97 1.01
C ARG A 103 -10.10 24.43 0.75
N LYS A 104 -10.72 25.00 -0.28
CA LYS A 104 -10.67 26.44 -0.56
C LYS A 104 -11.19 27.18 0.69
N LYS A 105 -10.32 27.90 1.41
CA LYS A 105 -10.75 28.79 2.48
C LYS A 105 -11.45 29.98 1.83
N PHE A 106 -12.78 30.03 1.91
CA PHE A 106 -13.49 31.28 1.67
C PHE A 106 -13.17 32.20 2.85
N SER A 107 -12.29 33.16 2.64
CA SER A 107 -12.12 34.27 3.58
C SER A 107 -13.36 35.15 3.43
N THR A 108 -14.34 35.00 4.30
CA THR A 108 -15.38 36.01 4.48
C THR A 108 -14.69 37.22 5.11
N ILE A 109 -14.37 38.20 4.27
CA ILE A 109 -13.96 39.53 4.69
C ILE A 109 -15.23 40.18 5.22
N GLY A 110 -15.27 40.44 6.53
CA GLY A 110 -16.30 41.23 7.21
C GLY A 110 -15.69 42.53 7.69
#